data_AF-A0A1V9YHK5-F1
#
_entry.id   AF-A0A1V9YHK5-F1
#
_cell.length_a   1.000
_cell.length_b   1.000
_cell.length_c   1.000
_cell.angle_alpha   90.00
_cell.angle_beta   90.00
_cell.angle_gamma   90.00
#
_symmetry.space_group_name_H-M   'P 1'
#
loop_
_entity.id
_entity.type
_entity.pdbx_description
1 polymer ?
#
loop_
_entity_poly.entity_id
_entity_poly.type
_entity_poly.pdbx_seq_one_letter_code
_entity_poly.pdbx_strand_id
1 'polypeptide(L)'
;IPAGQTRDNNCGATIDDGAHTLFKHTESDEANLLEFAIADGKIWYDMSNIPPGPDQCTSYDDCKAHTGKKGYNVPVDVIPTRYDNGQNCRKLHDTKPDAPDAYLFPGDVKTHDCPFDEVFDVVYCPGGRLRA
;
A
#
# COMPACT_ATOMS: atom_id res chain seq x y z
N ILE A 1 -9.82 -5.48 -11.25
CA ILE A 1 -8.96 -6.48 -11.93
C ILE A 1 -9.42 -7.87 -11.47
N PRO A 2 -9.87 -8.75 -12.37
CA PRO A 2 -10.13 -10.15 -12.00
C PRO A 2 -8.84 -10.82 -11.52
N ALA A 3 -8.93 -11.77 -10.59
CA ALA A 3 -7.77 -12.54 -10.14
C ALA A 3 -7.06 -13.18 -11.36
N GLY A 4 -5.77 -12.90 -11.53
CA GLY A 4 -4.94 -13.46 -12.60
C GLY A 4 -4.88 -12.68 -13.92
N GLN A 5 -5.46 -11.48 -14.03
CA GLN A 5 -5.21 -10.61 -15.19
C GLN A 5 -4.09 -9.60 -14.93
N THR A 6 -3.06 -9.66 -15.78
CA THR A 6 -2.10 -8.59 -15.99
C THR A 6 -2.70 -7.61 -17.01
N ARG A 7 -3.08 -6.40 -16.60
CA ARG A 7 -3.49 -5.35 -17.54
C ARG A 7 -2.32 -4.38 -17.73
N ASP A 8 -2.06 -4.06 -18.98
CA ASP A 8 -0.99 -3.19 -19.45
C ASP A 8 -0.78 -1.98 -18.52
N ASN A 9 0.48 -1.77 -18.10
CA ASN A 9 1.02 -0.79 -17.13
C ASN A 9 1.13 -1.15 -15.64
N ASN A 10 0.82 -2.37 -15.18
CA ASN A 10 1.12 -2.77 -13.78
C ASN A 10 1.74 -4.18 -13.63
N CYS A 11 2.23 -4.76 -14.73
CA CYS A 11 2.91 -6.06 -14.71
C CYS A 11 4.15 -6.00 -15.60
N GLY A 12 5.26 -6.61 -15.17
CA GLY A 12 6.56 -6.48 -15.84
C GLY A 12 7.24 -5.12 -15.61
N ALA A 13 6.80 -4.35 -14.62
CA ALA A 13 7.51 -3.17 -14.16
C ALA A 13 8.81 -3.59 -13.47
N THR A 14 9.94 -3.11 -13.97
CA THR A 14 11.22 -3.18 -13.25
C THR A 14 11.30 -1.97 -12.34
N ILE A 15 11.56 -2.21 -11.07
CA ILE A 15 11.86 -1.18 -10.08
C ILE A 15 13.37 -1.25 -9.87
N ASP A 16 14.07 -0.18 -10.19
CA ASP A 16 15.53 -0.10 -10.02
C ASP A 16 15.91 0.32 -8.59
N ASP A 17 17.16 0.08 -8.19
CA ASP A 17 17.70 0.61 -6.94
C ASP A 17 17.68 2.15 -6.94
N GLY A 18 17.28 2.74 -5.82
CA GLY A 18 17.00 4.17 -5.67
C GLY A 18 15.61 4.61 -6.17
N ALA A 19 14.78 3.70 -6.69
CA ALA A 19 13.43 4.05 -7.11
C ALA A 19 12.49 4.19 -5.91
N HIS A 20 11.61 5.18 -5.97
CA HIS A 20 10.45 5.37 -5.11
C HIS A 20 9.20 5.30 -5.98
N THR A 21 8.33 4.34 -5.73
CA THR A 21 7.15 4.09 -6.58
C THR A 21 5.96 3.66 -5.74
N LEU A 22 4.78 3.63 -6.36
CA LEU A 22 3.54 3.17 -5.75
C LEU A 22 2.76 2.27 -6.72
N PHE A 23 2.00 1.34 -6.15
CA PHE A 23 0.99 0.56 -6.86
C PHE A 23 -0.38 0.84 -6.24
N LYS A 24 -1.41 0.89 -7.10
CA LYS A 24 -2.79 1.11 -6.66
C LYS A 24 -3.78 0.42 -7.59
N HIS A 25 -4.95 0.09 -7.07
CA HIS A 25 -5.96 -0.67 -7.80
C HIS A 25 -6.54 0.06 -9.02
N THR A 26 -6.58 1.39 -8.95
CA THR A 26 -7.20 2.27 -9.96
C THR A 26 -6.40 3.56 -10.09
N GLU A 27 -6.60 4.32 -11.17
CA GLU A 27 -5.95 5.63 -11.38
C GLU A 27 -6.39 6.72 -10.40
N SER A 28 -7.50 6.52 -9.67
CA SER A 28 -8.03 7.47 -8.66
C SER A 28 -6.95 7.92 -7.67
N ASP A 29 -7.00 9.19 -7.28
CA ASP A 29 -6.21 9.72 -6.16
C ASP A 29 -6.77 9.24 -4.82
N GLU A 30 -8.04 8.85 -4.73
CA GLU A 30 -8.65 8.27 -3.52
C GLU A 30 -8.48 6.74 -3.39
N ALA A 31 -7.51 6.14 -4.09
CA ALA A 31 -7.16 4.74 -3.89
C ALA A 31 -6.11 4.59 -2.78
N ASN A 32 -6.20 3.52 -2.00
CA ASN A 32 -5.11 3.15 -1.10
C ASN A 32 -3.89 2.76 -1.92
N LEU A 33 -2.72 3.11 -1.38
CA LEU A 33 -1.44 3.00 -2.07
C LEU A 33 -0.62 1.91 -1.41
N LEU A 34 -0.01 1.05 -2.22
CA LEU A 34 1.12 0.25 -1.82
C LEU A 34 2.38 1.00 -2.27
N GLU A 35 3.11 1.57 -1.32
CA GLU A 35 4.31 2.35 -1.59
C GLU A 35 5.54 1.45 -1.47
N PHE A 36 6.51 1.60 -2.38
CA PHE A 36 7.78 0.88 -2.36
C PHE A 36 8.96 1.83 -2.57
N ALA A 37 10.06 1.51 -1.90
CA ALA A 37 11.37 2.03 -2.25
C ALA A 37 12.41 0.91 -2.25
N ILE A 38 13.29 0.88 -3.25
CA ILE A 38 14.47 0.02 -3.23
C ILE A 38 15.65 0.90 -2.84
N ALA A 39 16.24 0.63 -1.69
CA ALA A 39 17.38 1.39 -1.19
C ALA A 39 18.16 0.56 -0.18
N ASP A 40 19.48 0.77 -0.13
CA ASP A 40 20.38 0.15 0.85
C ASP A 40 20.31 -1.39 0.88
N GLY A 41 20.09 -2.01 -0.28
CA GLY A 41 19.98 -3.47 -0.39
C GLY A 41 18.72 -4.05 0.26
N LYS A 42 17.66 -3.22 0.39
CA LYS A 42 16.36 -3.60 0.94
C LYS A 42 15.23 -3.14 0.05
N ILE A 43 14.10 -3.83 0.18
CA ILE A 43 12.80 -3.33 -0.27
C ILE A 43 12.11 -2.74 0.96
N TRP A 44 11.88 -1.44 0.93
CA TRP A 44 11.02 -0.71 1.86
C TRP A 44 9.62 -0.68 1.29
N TYR A 45 8.60 -0.89 2.13
CA TYR A 45 7.22 -0.91 1.69
C TYR A 45 6.26 -0.52 2.80
N ASP A 46 5.11 0.01 2.41
CA ASP A 46 4.00 0.28 3.30
C ASP A 46 2.68 0.39 2.54
N MET A 47 1.58 0.39 3.29
CA MET A 47 0.27 0.76 2.78
C MET A 47 -0.05 2.18 3.24
N SER A 48 -0.67 2.99 2.39
CA SER A 48 -1.08 4.35 2.73
C SER A 48 -2.53 4.59 2.35
N ASN A 49 -3.30 5.01 3.37
CA ASN A 49 -4.68 5.46 3.26
C ASN A 49 -4.80 6.97 3.48
N ILE A 50 -3.68 7.70 3.45
CA ILE A 50 -3.67 9.14 3.70
C ILE A 50 -4.55 9.81 2.63
N PRO A 51 -5.59 10.59 3.03
CA PRO A 51 -6.38 11.35 2.09
C PRO A 51 -5.51 12.30 1.25
N PRO A 52 -5.70 12.39 -0.08
CA PRO A 52 -4.88 13.24 -0.94
C PRO A 52 -4.93 14.72 -0.56
N GLY A 53 -3.78 15.38 -0.57
CA GLY A 53 -3.61 16.76 -0.11
C GLY A 53 -3.73 16.95 1.42
N PRO A 54 -3.09 16.09 2.25
CA PRO A 54 -3.30 16.07 3.70
C PRO A 54 -2.70 17.28 4.45
N ASP A 55 -1.79 18.02 3.82
CA ASP A 55 -0.98 19.09 4.44
C ASP A 55 -0.37 18.67 5.79
N GLN A 56 -0.88 19.21 6.91
CA GLN A 56 -0.37 18.99 8.28
C GLN A 56 -1.39 18.33 9.20
N CYS A 57 -2.35 17.57 8.65
CA CYS A 57 -3.29 16.80 9.49
C CYS A 57 -2.56 15.76 10.36
N THR A 58 -3.17 15.43 11.51
CA THR A 58 -2.53 14.65 12.59
C THR A 58 -3.24 13.35 12.93
N SER A 59 -4.34 13.05 12.23
CA SER A 59 -5.08 11.79 12.33
C SER A 59 -5.88 11.54 11.06
N TYR A 60 -6.34 10.31 10.83
CA TYR A 60 -7.17 10.00 9.66
C TYR A 60 -8.43 10.87 9.57
N ASP A 61 -9.13 11.04 10.70
CA ASP A 61 -10.37 11.83 10.75
C ASP A 61 -10.11 13.32 10.48
N ASP A 62 -8.99 13.85 11.00
CA ASP A 62 -8.52 15.21 10.73
C ASP A 62 -8.19 15.40 9.24
N CYS A 63 -7.46 14.45 8.62
CA CYS A 63 -7.15 14.49 7.20
C CYS A 63 -8.41 14.43 6.31
N LYS A 64 -9.39 13.58 6.66
CA LYS A 64 -10.66 13.53 5.93
C LYS A 64 -11.45 14.84 6.06
N ALA A 65 -11.48 15.44 7.26
CA ALA A 65 -12.17 16.70 7.49
C ALA A 65 -11.52 17.84 6.72
N HIS A 66 -10.18 17.87 6.66
CA HIS A 66 -9.40 18.87 5.91
C HIS A 66 -9.57 18.75 4.40
N THR A 67 -9.48 17.52 3.87
CA THR A 67 -9.43 17.27 2.41
C THR A 67 -10.79 17.02 1.78
N GLY A 68 -11.77 16.55 2.56
CA GLY A 68 -13.02 16.01 2.04
C GLY A 68 -12.88 14.67 1.32
N LYS A 69 -11.70 14.04 1.34
CA LYS A 69 -11.35 12.81 0.63
C LYS A 69 -11.12 11.64 1.57
N LYS A 70 -11.04 10.42 1.03
CA LYS A 70 -10.83 9.19 1.81
C LYS A 70 -9.43 8.61 1.72
N GLY A 71 -8.83 8.59 0.52
CA GLY A 71 -7.55 7.88 0.32
C GLY A 71 -7.64 6.35 0.38
N TYR A 72 -8.85 5.77 0.31
CA TYR A 72 -9.06 4.32 0.33
C TYR A 72 -10.20 3.91 -0.60
N ASN A 73 -10.01 2.84 -1.38
CA ASN A 73 -11.04 2.31 -2.28
C ASN A 73 -11.32 0.80 -2.09
N VAL A 74 -10.31 -0.06 -2.04
CA VAL A 74 -10.47 -1.52 -1.98
C VAL A 74 -9.61 -2.15 -0.89
N PRO A 75 -10.07 -3.27 -0.28
CA PRO A 75 -9.22 -4.04 0.64
C PRO A 75 -7.99 -4.60 -0.08
N VAL A 76 -6.82 -4.59 0.58
CA VAL A 76 -5.55 -5.12 0.06
C VAL A 76 -4.83 -5.93 1.13
N ASP A 77 -4.33 -7.10 0.72
CA ASP A 77 -3.30 -7.83 1.45
C ASP A 77 -1.97 -7.72 0.69
N VAL A 78 -0.89 -7.40 1.42
CA VAL A 78 0.50 -7.44 0.91
C VAL A 78 1.25 -8.50 1.69
N ILE A 79 1.70 -9.55 1.01
CA ILE A 79 2.19 -10.77 1.65
C ILE A 79 3.61 -11.05 1.15
N PRO A 80 4.66 -10.83 1.97
CA PRO A 80 6.00 -11.34 1.66
C PRO A 80 5.97 -12.87 1.58
N THR A 81 6.75 -13.46 0.68
CA THR A 81 6.69 -14.91 0.40
C THR A 81 8.00 -15.65 0.70
N ARG A 82 9.12 -14.94 0.86
CA ARG A 82 10.45 -15.53 1.09
C ARG A 82 10.98 -15.28 2.50
N TYR A 83 10.88 -14.05 3.00
CA TYR A 83 11.50 -13.60 4.24
C TYR A 83 10.50 -13.10 5.28
N ASP A 84 9.22 -13.49 5.18
CA ASP A 84 8.22 -13.19 6.21
C ASP A 84 8.73 -13.69 7.57
N ASN A 85 9.04 -12.73 8.44
CA ASN A 85 9.56 -12.96 9.78
C ASN A 85 8.57 -12.51 10.86
N GLY A 86 7.37 -12.05 10.47
CA GLY A 86 6.35 -11.53 11.37
C GLY A 86 6.74 -10.24 12.12
N GLN A 87 7.88 -9.62 11.79
CA GLN A 87 8.38 -8.38 12.38
C GLN A 87 8.37 -7.25 11.34
N ASN A 88 9.53 -6.83 10.85
CA ASN A 88 9.62 -5.77 9.83
C ASN A 88 9.22 -6.27 8.45
N CYS A 89 9.61 -7.49 8.08
CA CYS A 89 9.18 -8.11 6.84
C CYS A 89 7.98 -9.00 7.17
N ARG A 90 6.77 -8.46 7.01
CA ARG A 90 5.53 -9.12 7.41
C ARG A 90 4.37 -8.78 6.49
N LYS A 91 3.30 -9.58 6.59
CA LYS A 91 2.02 -9.25 5.96
C LYS A 91 1.47 -7.90 6.45
N LEU A 92 0.96 -7.10 5.50
CA LEU A 92 0.12 -5.92 5.76
C LEU A 92 -1.33 -6.22 5.36
N HIS A 93 -2.26 -5.89 6.25
CA HIS A 93 -3.68 -6.15 6.10
C HIS A 93 -4.49 -4.84 6.12
N ASP A 94 -4.67 -4.26 4.94
CA ASP A 94 -5.38 -3.00 4.76
C ASP A 94 -6.79 -3.25 4.20
N THR A 95 -7.74 -3.55 5.09
CA THR A 95 -9.10 -3.95 4.68
C THR A 95 -10.19 -2.95 5.04
N LYS A 96 -9.80 -1.80 5.58
CA LYS A 96 -10.71 -0.71 5.95
C LYS A 96 -9.96 0.62 5.91
N PRO A 97 -10.65 1.75 5.75
CA PRO A 97 -9.98 3.04 5.59
C PRO A 97 -9.08 3.44 6.77
N ASP A 98 -9.41 3.01 7.99
CA ASP A 98 -8.65 3.22 9.22
C ASP A 98 -7.83 1.97 9.63
N ALA A 99 -7.33 1.19 8.66
CA ALA A 99 -6.56 -0.01 8.95
C ALA A 99 -5.28 0.31 9.74
N PRO A 100 -4.95 -0.46 10.78
CA PRO A 100 -3.78 -0.19 11.62
C PRO A 100 -2.45 -0.42 10.90
N ASP A 101 -2.44 -1.17 9.80
CA ASP A 101 -1.27 -1.45 8.97
C ASP A 101 -1.01 -0.38 7.90
N ALA A 102 -1.92 0.59 7.73
CA ALA A 102 -1.77 1.64 6.72
C ALA A 102 -1.45 2.99 7.36
N TYR A 103 -0.62 3.79 6.71
CA TYR A 103 -0.42 5.19 7.04
C TYR A 103 -1.74 5.94 7.00
N LEU A 104 -2.08 6.62 8.10
CA LEU A 104 -3.35 7.31 8.24
C LEU A 104 -3.23 8.83 8.15
N PHE A 105 -2.03 9.37 8.34
CA PHE A 105 -1.67 10.77 8.26
C PHE A 105 -0.14 10.90 8.04
N PRO A 106 0.38 12.08 7.60
CA PRO A 106 1.80 12.21 7.20
C PRO A 106 2.84 11.91 8.30
N GLY A 107 2.50 12.12 9.57
CA GLY A 107 3.38 11.88 10.71
C GLY A 107 3.28 10.49 11.32
N ASP A 108 2.47 9.60 10.72
CA ASP A 108 2.37 8.20 11.13
C ASP A 108 3.68 7.47 10.77
N VAL A 109 4.03 6.35 11.43
CA VAL A 109 5.25 5.59 11.12
C VAL A 109 4.90 4.11 11.02
N LYS A 110 4.86 3.61 9.79
CA LYS A 110 4.46 2.24 9.44
C LYS A 110 5.27 1.65 8.29
N THR A 111 6.45 2.21 8.01
CA THR A 111 7.34 1.63 7.00
C THR A 111 7.83 0.27 7.46
N HIS A 112 7.83 -0.67 6.52
CA HIS A 112 8.32 -2.03 6.66
C HIS A 112 9.47 -2.27 5.70
N ASP A 113 10.30 -3.27 5.99
CA ASP A 113 11.45 -3.60 5.17
C ASP A 113 11.71 -5.10 5.07
N CYS A 114 12.08 -5.54 3.87
CA CYS A 114 12.48 -6.90 3.55
C CYS A 114 13.84 -6.89 2.82
N PRO A 115 14.57 -8.02 2.78
CA PRO A 115 15.74 -8.18 1.90
C PRO A 115 15.41 -7.87 0.43
N PHE A 116 16.40 -7.42 -0.34
CA PHE A 116 16.18 -6.93 -1.71
C PHE A 116 15.57 -7.95 -2.69
N ASP A 117 15.74 -9.25 -2.44
CA ASP A 117 15.24 -10.33 -3.29
C ASP A 117 13.95 -10.97 -2.76
N GLU A 118 13.22 -10.25 -1.90
CA GLU A 118 11.85 -10.60 -1.48
C GLU A 118 10.88 -10.63 -2.68
N VAL A 119 9.84 -11.45 -2.55
CA VAL A 119 8.74 -11.53 -3.51
C VAL A 119 7.43 -11.32 -2.74
N PHE A 120 6.60 -10.39 -3.23
CA PHE A 120 5.33 -10.07 -2.59
C PHE A 120 4.15 -10.58 -3.43
N ASP A 121 3.20 -11.24 -2.77
CA ASP A 121 1.86 -11.41 -3.30
C ASP A 121 1.01 -10.21 -2.87
N VAL A 122 0.47 -9.47 -3.85
CA VAL A 122 -0.44 -8.34 -3.62
C VAL A 122 -1.84 -8.75 -4.05
N VAL A 123 -2.73 -8.89 -3.07
CA VAL A 123 -4.09 -9.38 -3.29
C VAL A 123 -5.08 -8.25 -3.07
N TYR A 124 -5.69 -7.77 -4.15
CA TYR A 124 -6.82 -6.86 -4.09
C TYR A 124 -8.12 -7.63 -3.80
N CYS A 125 -8.94 -7.09 -2.91
CA CYS A 125 -10.19 -7.68 -2.41
C CYS A 125 -10.01 -9.11 -1.84
N PRO A 126 -9.11 -9.32 -0.86
CA PRO A 126 -8.93 -10.62 -0.21
C PRO A 126 -10.27 -11.15 0.33
N GLY A 127 -10.53 -12.45 0.13
CA GLY A 127 -11.80 -13.09 0.52
C GLY A 127 -12.96 -12.89 -0.47
N GLY A 128 -12.75 -12.25 -1.63
CA GLY A 128 -13.63 -12.39 -2.79
C GLY A 128 -14.95 -11.62 -2.74
N ARG A 129 -15.06 -10.54 -1.97
CA ARG A 129 -16.25 -9.67 -2.01
C ARG A 129 -15.98 -8.39 -2.80
N LEU A 130 -16.03 -8.49 -4.12
CA LEU A 130 -16.38 -7.32 -4.94
C LEU A 130 -17.84 -7.01 -4.63
N ARG A 131 -18.12 -5.86 -4.01
CA ARG A 131 -19.51 -5.40 -3.90
C ARG A 131 -20.06 -5.19 -5.31
N ALA A 132 -21.15 -5.88 -5.62
CA ALA A 132 -21.99 -5.62 -6.79
C ALA A 132 -22.60 -4.21 -6.71
#